data_AF-A0A849PN84-F1
#
_entry.id   AF-A0A849PN84-F1
#
_cell.length_a   1.000
_cell.length_b   1.000
_cell.length_c   1.000
_cell.angle_alpha   90.00
_cell.angle_beta   90.00
_cell.angle_gamma   90.00
#
_symmetry.space_group_name_H-M   'P 1'
#
loop_
_entity.id
_entity.type
_entity.pdbx_description
1 polymer ?
#
loop_
_entity_poly.entity_id
_entity_poly.type
_entity_poly.pdbx_seq_one_letter_code
_entity_poly.pdbx_strand_id
1 'polypeptide(L)'
;KEKVLKTIQNWIAASRSDIMIIYFSSTLLEELFTSLELKSRQGVKITIILKSKQTMTNPRKMKRLFNIRRGNEKNPKHGCLMVDKKYYQNVFEKEDDINSVILYYSKCILCINAWLNRLREEKSEKV
;
A
#
# COMPACT_ATOMS: atom_id res chain seq x y z
N LYS A 1 7.57 -16.54 -1.83
CA LYS A 1 6.16 -16.05 -1.84
C LYS A 1 5.42 -16.18 -0.49
N GLU A 2 5.06 -17.38 0.00
CA GLU A 2 4.19 -17.55 1.20
C GLU A 2 4.67 -16.84 2.47
N LYS A 3 5.99 -16.91 2.78
CA LYS A 3 6.56 -16.25 3.96
C LYS A 3 6.36 -14.73 3.95
N VAL A 4 6.43 -14.11 2.77
CA VAL A 4 6.25 -12.66 2.61
C VAL A 4 4.77 -12.31 2.74
N LEU A 5 3.88 -13.10 2.13
CA LEU A 5 2.43 -12.93 2.26
C LEU A 5 1.99 -13.01 3.73
N LYS A 6 2.44 -14.05 4.45
CA LYS A 6 2.16 -14.22 5.89
C LYS A 6 2.67 -13.04 6.70
N THR A 7 3.83 -12.50 6.35
CA THR A 7 4.40 -11.32 7.01
C THR A 7 3.51 -10.09 6.79
N ILE A 8 3.08 -9.83 5.55
CA ILE A 8 2.16 -8.73 5.22
C ILE A 8 0.84 -8.88 5.97
N GLN A 9 0.27 -10.09 5.99
CA GLN A 9 -0.97 -10.39 6.71
C GLN A 9 -0.83 -10.13 8.21
N ASN A 10 0.30 -10.51 8.82
CA ASN A 10 0.56 -10.23 10.24
C ASN A 10 0.60 -8.72 10.53
N TRP A 11 1.19 -7.91 9.65
CA TRP A 11 1.21 -6.46 9.81
C TRP A 11 -0.17 -5.83 9.65
N ILE A 12 -0.94 -6.28 8.66
CA ILE A 12 -2.35 -5.89 8.50
C ILE A 12 -3.13 -6.24 9.78
N ALA A 13 -2.95 -7.46 10.30
CA ALA A 13 -3.59 -7.94 11.52
C ALA A 13 -3.21 -7.12 12.77
N ALA A 14 -1.98 -6.63 12.85
CA ALA A 14 -1.49 -5.80 13.96
C ALA A 14 -1.97 -4.33 13.89
N SER A 15 -2.40 -3.86 12.71
CA SER A 15 -2.85 -2.49 12.50
C SER A 15 -4.03 -2.11 13.39
N ARG A 16 -3.98 -0.89 13.93
CA ARG A 16 -5.00 -0.33 14.83
C ARG A 16 -5.75 0.88 14.28
N SER A 17 -5.18 1.63 13.34
CA SER A 17 -5.70 2.93 12.93
C SER A 17 -5.69 3.19 11.42
N ASP A 18 -4.58 2.94 10.74
CA ASP A 18 -4.41 3.31 9.32
C ASP A 18 -3.52 2.31 8.58
N ILE A 19 -3.94 1.96 7.36
CA ILE A 19 -3.19 1.12 6.43
C ILE A 19 -3.14 1.85 5.09
N MET A 20 -1.93 2.06 4.58
CA MET A 20 -1.72 2.59 3.23
C MET A 20 -1.03 1.53 2.37
N ILE A 21 -1.68 1.17 1.26
CA ILE A 21 -1.13 0.24 0.26
C ILE A 21 -0.88 1.03 -1.01
N ILE A 22 0.30 0.88 -1.57
CA ILE A 22 0.75 1.63 -2.75
C ILE A 22 1.26 0.62 -3.77
N TYR A 23 0.68 0.63 -4.97
CA TYR A 23 1.12 -0.06 -6.18
C TYR A 23 1.24 -1.59 -6.12
N PHE A 24 0.57 -2.25 -5.19
CA PHE A 24 0.42 -3.71 -5.21
C PHE A 24 -0.31 -4.17 -6.47
N SER A 25 0.10 -5.32 -7.04
CA SER A 25 -0.62 -5.97 -8.13
C SER A 25 -2.06 -6.32 -7.75
N SER A 26 -2.91 -6.49 -8.75
CA SER A 26 -4.32 -6.84 -8.52
C SER A 26 -4.44 -8.22 -7.87
N THR A 27 -3.59 -9.17 -8.28
CA THR A 27 -3.49 -10.51 -7.68
C THR A 27 -3.11 -10.44 -6.20
N LEU A 28 -2.10 -9.65 -5.83
CA LEU A 28 -1.72 -9.51 -4.42
C LEU A 28 -2.80 -8.82 -3.59
N LEU A 29 -3.48 -7.81 -4.15
CA LEU A 29 -4.63 -7.18 -3.49
C LEU A 29 -5.78 -8.15 -3.26
N GLU A 30 -6.03 -9.07 -4.20
CA GLU A 30 -7.01 -10.14 -4.05
C GLU A 30 -6.62 -11.13 -2.95
N GLU A 31 -5.36 -11.57 -2.93
CA GLU A 31 -4.83 -12.48 -1.89
C GLU A 31 -4.95 -11.86 -0.48
N LEU A 32 -4.84 -10.53 -0.36
CA LEU A 32 -4.93 -9.80 0.91
C LEU A 32 -6.34 -9.30 1.25
N PHE A 33 -7.30 -9.45 0.34
CA PHE A 33 -8.59 -8.79 0.41
C PHE A 33 -9.35 -9.11 1.69
N THR A 34 -9.40 -10.39 2.08
CA THR A 34 -10.11 -10.85 3.29
C THR A 34 -9.54 -10.21 4.56
N SER A 35 -8.21 -10.12 4.67
CA SER A 35 -7.54 -9.48 5.81
C SER A 35 -7.83 -7.98 5.89
N LEU A 36 -7.84 -7.30 4.73
CA LEU A 36 -8.14 -5.87 4.64
C LEU A 36 -9.62 -5.58 4.91
N GLU A 37 -10.53 -6.41 4.41
CA GLU A 37 -11.97 -6.29 4.68
C GLU A 37 -12.25 -6.42 6.18
N LEU A 38 -11.65 -7.40 6.85
CA LEU A 38 -11.77 -7.58 8.30
C LEU A 38 -11.32 -6.34 9.06
N LYS A 39 -10.17 -5.77 8.67
CA LYS A 39 -9.62 -4.57 9.34
C LYS A 39 -10.44 -3.31 9.10
N SER A 40 -10.94 -3.12 7.88
CA SER A 40 -11.86 -2.01 7.56
C SER A 40 -13.13 -2.09 8.42
N ARG A 41 -13.70 -3.28 8.61
CA ARG A 41 -14.85 -3.50 9.51
C ARG A 41 -14.54 -3.23 10.98
N GLN A 42 -13.29 -3.37 11.40
CA GLN A 42 -12.81 -3.00 12.74
C GLN A 42 -12.54 -1.48 12.89
N GLY A 43 -12.85 -0.67 11.87
CA GLY A 43 -12.69 0.78 11.92
C GLY A 43 -11.30 1.28 11.49
N VAL A 44 -10.42 0.40 11.03
CA VAL A 44 -9.11 0.79 10.49
C VAL A 44 -9.31 1.49 9.14
N LYS A 45 -8.72 2.68 8.98
CA LYS A 45 -8.75 3.40 7.71
C LYS A 45 -7.81 2.73 6.72
N ILE A 46 -8.30 2.41 5.53
CA ILE A 46 -7.49 1.75 4.50
C ILE A 46 -7.49 2.61 3.24
N THR A 47 -6.29 3.03 2.82
CA THR A 47 -6.06 3.76 1.58
C THR A 47 -5.28 2.88 0.61
N ILE A 48 -5.78 2.73 -0.62
CA ILE A 48 -5.12 1.95 -1.67
C ILE A 48 -4.82 2.87 -2.85
N ILE A 49 -3.54 3.01 -3.19
CA ILE A 49 -3.07 3.76 -4.36
C ILE A 49 -2.71 2.77 -5.45
N LEU A 50 -3.54 2.70 -6.48
CA LEU A 50 -3.35 1.79 -7.62
C LEU A 50 -2.48 2.42 -8.71
N LYS A 51 -1.92 1.59 -9.59
CA LYS A 51 -1.31 2.07 -10.84
C LYS A 51 -2.37 2.74 -11.72
N SER A 52 -1.97 3.69 -12.56
CA SER A 52 -2.88 4.51 -13.38
C SER A 52 -3.93 3.70 -14.15
N LYS A 53 -3.53 2.59 -14.79
CA LYS A 53 -4.39 1.73 -15.62
C LYS A 53 -4.75 0.38 -14.99
N GLN A 54 -4.45 0.16 -13.71
CA GLN A 54 -4.67 -1.13 -13.06
C GLN A 54 -6.16 -1.47 -12.95
N THR A 55 -6.57 -2.63 -13.44
CA THR A 55 -7.93 -3.15 -13.25
C THR A 55 -8.05 -3.84 -11.90
N MET A 56 -9.24 -3.85 -11.31
CA MET A 56 -9.52 -4.62 -10.10
C MET A 56 -10.65 -5.59 -10.38
N THR A 57 -10.60 -6.77 -9.79
CA THR A 57 -11.63 -7.81 -9.88
C THR A 57 -13.00 -7.36 -9.38
N ASN A 58 -13.07 -6.59 -8.28
CA ASN A 58 -14.34 -6.13 -7.73
C ASN A 58 -14.32 -4.65 -7.31
N PRO A 59 -14.41 -3.71 -8.29
CA PRO A 59 -14.24 -2.29 -8.03
C PRO A 59 -15.33 -1.70 -7.12
N ARG A 60 -16.56 -2.23 -7.17
CA ARG A 60 -17.67 -1.75 -6.33
C ARG A 60 -17.44 -2.09 -4.86
N LYS A 61 -17.15 -3.36 -4.56
CA LYS A 61 -16.93 -3.80 -3.17
C LYS A 61 -15.72 -3.10 -2.56
N MET A 62 -14.63 -3.01 -3.31
CA MET A 62 -13.39 -2.35 -2.89
C MET A 62 -13.59 -0.86 -2.59
N LYS A 63 -14.29 -0.11 -3.47
CA LYS A 63 -14.55 1.33 -3.26
C LYS A 63 -15.46 1.61 -2.07
N ARG A 64 -16.33 0.66 -1.71
CA ARG A 64 -17.19 0.77 -0.52
C ARG A 64 -16.39 0.63 0.78
N LEU A 65 -15.37 -0.23 0.77
CA LEU A 65 -14.61 -0.58 1.97
C LEU A 65 -13.36 0.29 2.16
N PHE A 66 -12.77 0.78 1.07
CA PHE A 66 -11.45 1.39 1.06
C PHE A 66 -11.43 2.73 0.31
N ASN A 67 -10.55 3.63 0.73
CA ASN A 67 -10.25 4.86 0.01
C ASN A 67 -9.31 4.57 -1.15
N ILE A 68 -9.84 4.46 -2.37
CA ILE A 68 -9.06 4.09 -3.55
C ILE A 68 -8.66 5.33 -4.34
N ARG A 69 -7.36 5.43 -4.61
CA ARG A 69 -6.75 6.49 -5.43
C ARG A 69 -5.97 5.89 -6.58
N ARG A 70 -5.72 6.71 -7.59
CA ARG A 70 -4.87 6.38 -8.74
C ARG A 70 -3.58 7.18 -8.63
N GLY A 71 -2.45 6.50 -8.69
CA GLY A 71 -1.15 7.16 -8.88
C GLY A 71 -0.93 7.53 -10.35
N ASN A 72 -0.09 8.53 -10.58
CA ASN A 72 0.25 9.01 -11.92
C ASN A 72 1.35 8.16 -12.62
N GLU A 73 1.77 7.06 -12.00
CA GLU A 73 2.86 6.24 -12.49
C GLU A 73 2.32 5.14 -13.41
N LYS A 74 2.85 5.07 -14.64
CA LYS A 74 2.47 4.02 -15.61
C LYS A 74 3.03 2.66 -15.20
N ASN A 75 4.28 2.61 -14.71
CA ASN A 75 4.99 1.39 -14.31
C ASN A 75 5.78 1.58 -13.01
N PRO A 76 5.12 1.71 -11.84
CA PRO A 76 5.83 1.72 -10.58
C PRO A 76 6.61 0.41 -10.40
N LYS A 77 7.91 0.55 -10.15
CA LYS A 77 8.85 -0.58 -9.97
C LYS A 77 8.66 -1.29 -8.63
N HIS A 78 8.05 -0.62 -7.63
CA HIS A 78 7.95 -1.08 -6.25
C HIS A 78 6.57 -0.79 -5.65
N GLY A 79 6.04 -1.75 -4.89
CA GLY A 79 4.88 -1.58 -4.02
C GLY A 79 5.29 -1.26 -2.58
N CYS A 80 4.37 -0.71 -1.79
CA CYS A 80 4.63 -0.38 -0.39
C CYS A 80 3.39 -0.61 0.48
N LEU A 81 3.63 -1.07 1.72
CA LEU A 81 2.66 -1.13 2.81
C LEU A 81 3.14 -0.22 3.94
N MET A 82 2.28 0.70 4.38
CA MET A 82 2.48 1.50 5.58
C MET A 82 1.38 1.18 6.60
N VAL A 83 1.77 0.94 7.85
CA VAL A 83 0.83 0.59 8.93
C VAL A 83 1.03 1.55 10.10
N ASP A 84 -0.09 2.15 10.55
CA ASP A 84 -0.21 3.02 11.72
C ASP A 84 0.81 4.16 11.80
N LYS A 85 1.38 4.56 10.65
CA LYS A 85 2.45 5.57 10.57
C LYS A 85 3.68 5.23 11.45
N LYS A 86 3.82 3.96 11.85
CA LYS A 86 4.93 3.44 12.66
C LYS A 86 5.77 2.44 11.88
N TYR A 87 5.17 1.77 10.90
CA TYR A 87 5.80 0.72 10.13
C TYR A 87 5.73 0.99 8.63
N TYR A 88 6.85 0.72 7.95
CA TYR A 88 7.01 0.87 6.51
C TYR A 88 7.66 -0.41 5.95
N GLN A 89 6.98 -1.04 5.01
CA GLN A 89 7.47 -2.23 4.32
C GLN A 89 7.45 -1.98 2.81
N ASN A 90 8.62 -2.06 2.19
CA ASN A 90 8.71 -2.11 0.73
C ASN A 90 8.43 -3.53 0.25
N VAL A 91 7.57 -3.66 -0.75
CA VAL A 91 7.20 -4.91 -1.38
C VAL A 91 7.55 -4.84 -2.86
N PHE A 92 8.34 -5.79 -3.33
CA PHE A 92 8.84 -5.87 -4.69
C PHE A 92 8.18 -7.08 -5.35
N GLU A 93 7.48 -6.85 -6.46
CA GLU A 93 6.89 -7.92 -7.26
C GLU A 93 7.72 -8.06 -8.54
N LYS A 94 8.31 -9.24 -8.76
CA LYS A 94 8.97 -9.59 -10.02
C LYS A 94 8.46 -10.97 -10.45
N GLU A 95 7.72 -11.01 -11.56
CA GLU A 95 7.08 -12.23 -12.07
C GLU A 95 6.22 -12.91 -10.98
N ASP A 96 6.51 -14.16 -10.61
CA ASP A 96 5.81 -14.92 -9.56
C ASP A 96 6.39 -14.71 -8.15
N ASP A 97 7.46 -13.91 -8.02
CA ASP A 97 8.14 -13.68 -6.76
C ASP A 97 7.75 -12.35 -6.11
N ILE A 98 7.37 -12.45 -4.83
CA ILE A 98 7.12 -11.32 -3.94
C ILE A 98 8.28 -11.28 -2.94
N ASN A 99 9.09 -10.24 -3.07
CA ASN A 99 10.16 -9.92 -2.12
C ASN A 99 9.69 -8.75 -1.24
N SER A 100 10.16 -8.69 0.00
CA SER A 100 9.90 -7.52 0.84
C SER A 100 11.11 -7.13 1.64
N VAL A 101 11.42 -5.85 1.66
CA VAL A 101 12.41 -5.27 2.57
C VAL A 101 11.64 -4.51 3.64
N ILE A 102 11.73 -5.00 4.87
CA ILE A 102 11.20 -4.31 6.04
C ILE A 102 12.20 -3.21 6.39
N LEU A 103 11.79 -1.95 6.30
CA LEU A 103 12.61 -0.84 6.75
C LEU A 103 12.05 -0.37 8.09
N TYR A 104 12.74 -0.73 9.17
CA TYR A 104 12.53 -0.10 10.48
C TYR A 104 13.14 1.30 10.42
N TYR A 105 12.36 2.30 10.02
CA TYR A 105 12.86 3.68 10.00
C TYR A 105 12.93 4.24 11.42
N SER A 106 14.14 4.53 11.88
CA SER A 106 14.41 5.35 13.07
C SER A 106 14.26 6.85 12.80
N LYS A 107 14.17 7.27 11.53
CA LYS A 107 13.88 8.67 11.16
C LYS A 107 12.37 8.91 11.14
N CYS A 108 11.97 9.92 11.92
CA CYS A 108 10.62 10.43 12.09
C CYS A 108 9.79 10.38 10.79
N ILE A 109 8.56 9.87 10.86
CA ILE A 109 7.67 9.77 9.70
C ILE A 109 7.40 11.12 9.00
N LEU A 110 7.65 12.23 9.68
CA LEU A 110 7.63 13.57 9.09
C LEU A 110 8.71 13.72 7.99
N CYS A 111 9.84 13.04 8.08
CA CYS A 111 10.88 13.03 7.05
C CYS A 111 10.41 12.30 5.79
N ILE A 112 9.70 11.18 5.93
CA ILE A 112 9.09 10.46 4.81
C ILE A 112 7.95 11.28 4.21
N ASN A 113 7.11 11.87 5.04
CA ASN A 113 6.01 12.71 4.58
C ASN A 113 6.52 13.98 3.89
N ALA A 114 7.59 14.60 4.39
CA ALA A 114 8.27 15.71 3.75
C ALA A 114 8.91 15.30 2.41
N TRP A 115 9.52 14.13 2.34
CA TRP A 115 10.06 13.62 1.07
C TRP A 115 8.95 13.34 0.04
N LEU A 116 7.85 12.72 0.46
CA LEU A 116 6.68 12.48 -0.40
C LEU A 116 5.98 13.79 -0.83
N ASN A 117 5.92 14.79 0.05
CA ASN A 117 5.38 16.11 -0.28
C ASN A 117 6.30 16.88 -1.23
N ARG A 118 7.62 16.84 -1.02
CA ARG A 118 8.60 17.42 -1.95
C ARG A 118 8.48 16.82 -3.36
N LEU A 119 8.33 15.49 -3.46
CA LEU A 119 8.09 14.81 -4.73
C LEU A 119 6.75 15.22 -5.41
N ARG A 120 5.80 15.77 -4.65
CA ARG A 120 4.53 16.32 -5.20
C ARG A 120 4.72 17.77 -5.65
N GLU A 121 5.48 18.57 -4.91
CA GLU A 121 5.77 19.98 -5.25
C GLU A 121 6.62 20.08 -6.52
N GLU A 122 7.66 19.25 -6.66
CA GLU A 122 8.50 19.18 -7.87
C GLU A 122 7.72 18.76 -9.14
N LYS A 123 6.52 18.17 -8.98
CA LYS A 123 5.59 17.88 -10.09
C LYS A 123 4.63 19.01 -10.41
N SER A 124 4.41 19.92 -9.48
CA SER A 124 3.46 21.04 -9.60
C SER A 124 4.11 22.24 -10.30
N GLU A 125 5.42 22.40 -10.18
CA GLU A 125 6.22 23.45 -10.86
C GLU A 125 6.53 23.14 -12.34
N LYS A 126 6.18 21.95 -12.84
CA LYS A 126 6.42 21.53 -14.24
C LYS A 126 5.17 21.56 -15.12
N VAL A 127 4.14 22.33 -14.75
CA VAL A 127 2.94 22.59 -15.57
C VAL A 127 2.95 24.03 -16.06
#